data_AF-A0A954V7S2-F1
#
_entry.id   AF-A0A954V7S2-F1
#
_cell.length_a   1.000
_cell.length_b   1.000
_cell.length_c   1.000
_cell.angle_alpha   90.00
_cell.angle_beta   90.00
_cell.angle_gamma   90.00
#
_symmetry.space_group_name_H-M   'P 1'
#
loop_
_entity.id
_entity.type
_entity.pdbx_description
1 polymer ?
#
loop_
_entity_poly.entity_id
_entity_poly.type
_entity_poly.pdbx_seq_one_letter_code
_entity_poly.pdbx_strand_id
1 'polypeptide(L)'
;MNRASVVETCLSGAVCLASVLLLGTLANAQIDVPFQIVSGEGTVEALPDPANPEKEHIITAGTATLGGEALNYTGMGRVRLLGAPDATGVAPFDSGVPFVFDFGADGTLEMHYGHPELGAPDTARVQLTPVAGGLVDTTWLATFNPVPGSGTGKFANVTGGAFLMTAETDEFDPAATNIPYSWSSDVGFLTFVPEPSSLAMCSVIVPAFIRLSRRRHVMPV
;
A
#
# COMPACT_ATOMS: atom_id res chain seq x y z
N MET A 1 71.36 -44.03 -11.67
CA MET A 1 70.50 -43.89 -10.47
C MET A 1 69.76 -42.58 -10.57
N ASN A 2 68.45 -42.66 -10.81
CA ASN A 2 67.54 -41.55 -11.07
C ASN A 2 67.12 -40.87 -9.76
N ARG A 3 67.17 -39.54 -9.68
CA ARG A 3 66.24 -38.73 -8.88
C ARG A 3 66.01 -37.38 -9.56
N ALA A 4 64.90 -37.30 -10.29
CA ALA A 4 64.20 -36.06 -10.57
C ALA A 4 62.89 -36.10 -9.77
N SER A 5 62.63 -35.11 -8.92
CA SER A 5 61.32 -34.84 -8.32
C SER A 5 61.05 -33.35 -8.51
N VAL A 6 60.35 -33.00 -9.59
CA VAL A 6 58.92 -32.64 -9.59
C VAL A 6 58.65 -31.39 -8.73
N VAL A 7 58.66 -30.25 -9.41
CA VAL A 7 58.03 -29.01 -8.98
C VAL A 7 56.58 -29.10 -9.47
N GLU A 8 55.62 -29.32 -8.57
CA GLU A 8 54.20 -29.30 -8.91
C GLU A 8 53.49 -28.12 -8.25
N THR A 9 52.96 -27.30 -9.15
CA THR A 9 52.25 -26.04 -9.04
C THR A 9 50.99 -26.12 -8.15
N CYS A 10 51.04 -25.60 -6.92
CA CYS A 10 49.84 -25.31 -6.13
C CYS A 10 49.31 -23.90 -6.46
N LEU A 11 48.57 -23.75 -7.56
CA LEU A 11 47.92 -22.47 -7.89
C LEU A 11 46.63 -22.66 -8.67
N SER A 12 45.59 -23.28 -8.09
CA SER A 12 44.26 -23.42 -8.72
C SER A 12 43.12 -23.60 -7.70
N GLY A 13 43.16 -22.89 -6.57
CA GLY A 13 42.18 -23.09 -5.48
C GLY A 13 41.44 -21.85 -4.98
N ALA A 14 41.58 -20.66 -5.60
CA ALA A 14 41.12 -19.40 -5.01
C ALA A 14 40.16 -18.57 -5.88
N VAL A 15 39.61 -19.10 -6.97
CA VAL A 15 38.82 -18.30 -7.94
C VAL A 15 37.31 -18.61 -7.93
N CYS A 16 36.84 -19.68 -7.28
CA CYS A 16 35.41 -20.05 -7.34
C CYS A 16 34.51 -19.51 -6.21
N LEU A 17 35.04 -18.91 -5.14
CA LEU A 17 34.21 -18.50 -3.99
C LEU A 17 33.73 -17.03 -4.02
N ALA A 18 34.23 -16.21 -4.96
CA ALA A 18 33.86 -14.80 -5.05
C ALA A 18 32.57 -14.54 -5.88
N SER A 19 32.10 -15.52 -6.65
CA SER A 19 30.96 -15.33 -7.57
C SER A 19 29.59 -15.62 -6.94
N VAL A 20 29.53 -16.26 -5.77
CA VAL A 20 28.27 -16.64 -5.11
C VAL A 20 27.76 -15.55 -4.15
N LEU A 21 28.59 -14.58 -3.78
CA LEU A 21 28.24 -13.50 -2.84
C LEU A 21 27.58 -12.27 -3.50
N LEU A 22 27.47 -12.23 -4.84
CA LEU A 22 26.88 -11.09 -5.56
C LEU A 22 25.42 -11.33 -6.02
N LEU A 23 24.80 -12.42 -5.56
CA LEU A 23 23.37 -12.72 -5.78
C LEU A 23 22.50 -12.35 -4.57
N GLY A 24 23.11 -11.93 -3.47
CA GLY A 24 22.40 -11.49 -2.27
C GLY A 24 22.08 -10.01 -2.34
N THR A 25 20.79 -9.70 -2.24
CA THR A 25 20.21 -8.36 -2.02
C THR A 25 20.09 -7.44 -3.24
N LEU A 26 19.35 -7.87 -4.26
CA LEU A 26 18.37 -6.95 -4.84
C LEU A 26 17.26 -6.76 -3.81
N ALA A 27 17.55 -5.99 -2.75
CA ALA A 27 16.48 -5.42 -1.94
C ALA A 27 15.67 -4.56 -2.92
N ASN A 28 14.44 -4.98 -3.24
CA ASN A 28 13.54 -4.17 -4.05
C ASN A 28 13.39 -2.84 -3.32
N ALA A 29 14.02 -1.80 -3.85
CA ALA A 29 13.99 -0.48 -3.23
C ALA A 29 12.54 -0.03 -3.17
N GLN A 30 11.94 -0.02 -1.99
CA GLN A 30 10.59 0.50 -1.80
C GLN A 30 10.60 2.00 -2.08
N ILE A 31 9.58 2.47 -2.78
CA ILE A 31 9.44 3.89 -3.15
C ILE A 31 8.16 4.42 -2.52
N ASP A 32 8.30 5.42 -1.67
CA ASP A 32 7.17 6.19 -1.18
C ASP A 32 6.81 7.26 -2.20
N VAL A 33 5.58 7.20 -2.70
CA VAL A 33 5.01 8.15 -3.65
C VAL A 33 3.97 8.99 -2.93
N PRO A 34 4.04 10.33 -3.00
CA PRO A 34 3.03 11.20 -2.39
C PRO A 34 1.62 10.84 -2.87
N PHE A 35 0.68 10.76 -1.95
CA PHE A 35 -0.72 10.48 -2.25
C PHE A 35 -1.62 11.38 -1.42
N GLN A 36 -2.68 11.91 -2.05
CA GLN A 36 -3.63 12.78 -1.38
C GLN A 36 -5.02 12.61 -1.97
N ILE A 37 -6.03 12.55 -1.12
CA ILE A 37 -7.42 12.79 -1.50
C ILE A 37 -7.67 14.29 -1.46
N VAL A 38 -7.86 14.88 -2.64
CA VAL A 38 -8.07 16.33 -2.78
C VAL A 38 -9.51 16.68 -2.40
N SER A 39 -10.46 15.87 -2.86
CA SER A 39 -11.86 15.99 -2.49
C SER A 39 -12.59 14.66 -2.67
N GLY A 40 -13.71 14.52 -1.97
CA GLY A 40 -14.71 13.52 -2.28
C GLY A 40 -16.04 13.87 -1.64
N GLU A 41 -17.11 13.34 -2.22
CA GLU A 41 -18.47 13.51 -1.75
C GLU A 41 -19.20 12.17 -1.80
N GLY A 42 -20.11 11.96 -0.86
CA GLY A 42 -20.78 10.69 -0.71
C GLY A 42 -21.93 10.72 0.28
N THR A 43 -22.43 9.53 0.59
CA THR A 43 -23.50 9.34 1.58
C THR A 43 -23.17 8.19 2.51
N VAL A 44 -23.55 8.33 3.78
CA VAL A 44 -23.59 7.24 4.75
C VAL A 44 -25.04 6.84 4.97
N GLU A 45 -25.31 5.53 5.04
CA GLU A 45 -26.67 4.98 5.11
C GLU A 45 -27.48 5.58 6.27
N ALA A 46 -26.86 5.68 7.45
CA ALA A 46 -27.37 6.32 8.65
C ALA A 46 -26.20 6.57 9.60
N LEU A 47 -26.40 7.34 10.67
CA LEU A 47 -25.44 7.38 11.76
C LEU A 47 -25.35 5.98 12.40
N PRO A 48 -24.16 5.36 12.55
CA PRO A 48 -24.07 4.07 13.21
C PRO A 48 -24.44 4.20 14.69
N ASP A 49 -24.99 3.13 15.27
CA ASP A 49 -25.43 3.10 16.66
C ASP A 49 -24.99 1.80 17.35
N PRO A 50 -24.96 1.72 18.69
CA PRO A 50 -24.48 0.50 19.37
C PRO A 50 -25.27 -0.79 19.06
N ALA A 51 -26.53 -0.71 18.63
CA ALA A 51 -27.35 -1.85 18.25
C ALA A 51 -27.13 -2.27 16.78
N ASN A 52 -26.77 -1.32 15.92
CA ASN A 52 -26.34 -1.55 14.55
C ASN A 52 -25.03 -0.78 14.27
N PRO A 53 -23.88 -1.30 14.74
CA PRO A 53 -22.65 -0.55 14.81
C PRO A 53 -22.02 -0.32 13.45
N GLU A 54 -22.43 -1.07 12.42
CA GLU A 54 -21.89 -0.96 11.06
C GLU A 54 -22.90 -0.30 10.12
N LYS A 55 -22.43 0.69 9.35
CA LYS A 55 -23.22 1.32 8.28
C LYS A 55 -22.40 1.39 7.01
N GLU A 56 -23.07 1.18 5.87
CA GLU A 56 -22.45 1.38 4.58
C GLU A 56 -22.26 2.88 4.33
N HIS A 57 -21.15 3.23 3.67
CA HIS A 57 -20.98 4.54 3.07
C HIS A 57 -20.36 4.40 1.69
N ILE A 58 -20.79 5.29 0.81
CA ILE A 58 -20.35 5.33 -0.58
C ILE A 58 -19.76 6.69 -0.90
N ILE A 59 -18.85 6.72 -1.87
CA ILE A 59 -18.34 7.93 -2.52
C ILE A 59 -18.81 7.89 -3.96
N THR A 60 -19.58 8.91 -4.35
CA THR A 60 -20.14 9.03 -5.69
C THR A 60 -19.22 9.77 -6.63
N ALA A 61 -18.38 10.66 -6.11
CA ALA A 61 -17.36 11.36 -6.86
C ALA A 61 -16.23 11.83 -5.94
N GLY A 62 -15.00 11.77 -6.42
CA GLY A 62 -13.85 12.33 -5.74
C GLY A 62 -12.64 12.49 -6.64
N THR A 63 -11.69 13.31 -6.19
CA THR A 63 -10.42 13.54 -6.86
C THR A 63 -9.25 13.27 -5.91
N ALA A 64 -8.20 12.65 -6.45
CA ALA A 64 -6.98 12.33 -5.72
C ALA A 64 -5.76 12.73 -6.53
N THR A 65 -4.58 12.74 -5.89
CA THR A 65 -3.30 12.83 -6.58
C THR A 65 -2.39 11.67 -6.19
N LEU A 66 -1.66 11.13 -7.16
CA LEU A 66 -0.60 10.14 -6.97
C LEU A 66 0.67 10.65 -7.64
N GLY A 67 1.68 10.99 -6.85
CA GLY A 67 2.91 11.59 -7.37
C GLY A 67 2.69 12.90 -8.14
N GLY A 68 1.59 13.60 -7.85
CA GLY A 68 1.15 14.81 -8.56
C GLY A 68 0.27 14.58 -9.79
N GLU A 69 0.03 13.32 -10.20
CA GLU A 69 -0.95 13.00 -11.24
C GLU A 69 -2.36 13.02 -10.65
N ALA A 70 -3.29 13.73 -11.28
CA ALA A 70 -4.69 13.77 -10.85
C ALA A 70 -5.43 12.49 -11.25
N LEU A 71 -6.21 11.93 -10.32
CA LEU A 71 -7.04 10.75 -10.50
C LEU A 71 -8.47 11.08 -10.08
N ASN A 72 -9.46 10.45 -10.72
CA ASN A 72 -10.85 10.47 -10.26
C ASN A 72 -11.15 9.13 -9.60
N TYR A 73 -12.02 9.13 -8.60
CA TYR A 73 -12.42 7.89 -7.94
C TYR A 73 -13.87 7.91 -7.48
N THR A 74 -14.41 6.71 -7.33
CA THR A 74 -15.57 6.39 -6.49
C THR A 74 -15.12 5.44 -5.39
N GLY A 75 -16.00 5.11 -4.45
CA GLY A 75 -15.64 4.15 -3.43
C GLY A 75 -16.79 3.66 -2.61
N MET A 76 -16.55 2.58 -1.87
CA MET A 76 -17.52 1.95 -1.01
C MET A 76 -16.82 1.27 0.16
N GLY A 77 -17.42 1.38 1.33
CA GLY A 77 -16.97 0.66 2.51
C GLY A 77 -18.00 0.72 3.62
N ARG A 78 -17.52 0.48 4.84
CA ARG A 78 -18.37 0.49 6.03
C ARG A 78 -17.71 1.29 7.11
N VAL A 79 -18.51 1.99 7.90
CA VAL A 79 -18.07 2.59 9.15
C VAL A 79 -18.63 1.78 10.31
N ARG A 80 -17.76 1.41 11.26
CA ARG A 80 -18.14 0.64 12.44
C ARG A 80 -17.82 1.40 13.73
N LEU A 81 -18.83 1.72 14.54
CA LEU A 81 -18.59 2.22 15.88
C LEU A 81 -18.07 1.12 16.81
N LEU A 82 -17.01 1.44 17.55
CA LEU A 82 -16.40 0.55 18.54
C LEU A 82 -16.95 0.78 19.95
N GLY A 83 -17.67 1.89 20.15
CA GLY A 83 -18.29 2.24 21.41
C GLY A 83 -19.30 3.38 21.24
N ALA A 84 -20.11 3.58 22.27
CA ALA A 84 -21.00 4.74 22.33
C ALA A 84 -20.19 6.04 22.45
N PRO A 85 -20.71 7.18 21.94
CA PRO A 85 -20.11 8.49 22.19
C PRO A 85 -19.98 8.77 23.68
N ASP A 86 -18.87 9.41 24.06
CA ASP A 86 -18.66 9.88 25.42
C ASP A 86 -19.45 11.16 25.73
N ALA A 87 -19.26 11.73 26.92
CA ALA A 87 -19.94 12.96 27.34
C ALA A 87 -19.61 14.19 26.48
N THR A 88 -18.55 14.12 25.68
CA THR A 88 -18.15 15.18 24.74
C THR A 88 -18.67 14.93 23.32
N GLY A 89 -19.34 13.79 23.08
CA GLY A 89 -19.83 13.41 21.77
C GLY A 89 -18.78 12.72 20.90
N VAL A 90 -17.66 12.26 21.47
CA VAL A 90 -16.62 11.53 20.73
C VAL A 90 -16.84 10.03 20.82
N ALA A 91 -16.81 9.33 19.68
CA ALA A 91 -16.85 7.87 19.63
C ALA A 91 -15.68 7.30 18.80
N PRO A 92 -15.07 6.18 19.22
CA PRO A 92 -14.11 5.46 18.40
C PRO A 92 -14.79 4.67 17.28
N PHE A 93 -14.15 4.59 16.12
CA PHE A 93 -14.65 3.81 14.99
C PHE A 93 -13.52 3.14 14.20
N ASP A 94 -13.88 2.18 13.35
CA ASP A 94 -13.00 1.60 12.32
C ASP A 94 -13.79 1.28 11.04
N SER A 95 -13.12 0.67 10.04
CA SER A 95 -13.75 0.34 8.76
C SER A 95 -14.55 -0.97 8.78
N GLY A 96 -14.38 -1.82 9.78
CA GLY A 96 -14.93 -3.18 9.87
C GLY A 96 -14.39 -4.16 8.81
N VAL A 97 -14.42 -3.75 7.54
CA VAL A 97 -13.87 -4.36 6.32
C VAL A 97 -13.06 -3.31 5.56
N PRO A 98 -12.17 -3.69 4.61
CA PRO A 98 -11.50 -2.72 3.78
C PRO A 98 -12.48 -1.83 2.99
N PHE A 99 -12.22 -0.52 2.97
CA PHE A 99 -12.82 0.41 2.02
C PHE A 99 -12.16 0.24 0.66
N VAL A 100 -12.95 0.21 -0.41
CA VAL A 100 -12.46 0.06 -1.79
C VAL A 100 -12.56 1.40 -2.50
N PHE A 101 -11.40 1.94 -2.90
CA PHE A 101 -11.31 3.01 -3.88
C PHE A 101 -11.30 2.42 -5.28
N ASP A 102 -12.18 2.92 -6.15
CA ASP A 102 -12.23 2.56 -7.56
C ASP A 102 -11.85 3.78 -8.41
N PHE A 103 -10.69 3.70 -9.06
CA PHE A 103 -10.17 4.73 -9.98
C PHE A 103 -10.46 4.38 -11.45
N GLY A 104 -11.40 3.47 -11.70
CA GLY A 104 -11.81 3.05 -13.03
C GLY A 104 -10.68 2.35 -13.79
N ALA A 105 -10.27 2.93 -14.92
CA ALA A 105 -9.22 2.36 -15.76
C ALA A 105 -7.84 2.35 -15.08
N ASP A 106 -7.63 3.20 -14.07
CA ASP A 106 -6.39 3.27 -13.30
C ASP A 106 -6.29 2.17 -12.23
N GLY A 107 -7.38 1.47 -11.94
CA GLY A 107 -7.44 0.33 -11.03
C GLY A 107 -8.11 0.63 -9.70
N THR A 108 -7.97 -0.29 -8.76
CA THR A 108 -8.58 -0.26 -7.43
C THR A 108 -7.54 -0.27 -6.33
N LEU A 109 -7.88 0.27 -5.17
CA LEU A 109 -7.06 0.25 -3.97
C LEU A 109 -7.94 -0.05 -2.76
N GLU A 110 -7.65 -1.13 -2.04
CA GLU A 110 -8.34 -1.43 -0.78
C GLU A 110 -7.55 -0.90 0.41
N MET A 111 -8.25 -0.29 1.36
CA MET A 111 -7.64 0.32 2.54
C MET A 111 -8.44 0.03 3.80
N HIS A 112 -7.74 -0.24 4.90
CA HIS A 112 -8.32 -0.18 6.22
C HIS A 112 -8.25 1.24 6.77
N TYR A 113 -9.14 1.59 7.69
CA TYR A 113 -8.99 2.81 8.48
C TYR A 113 -9.39 2.61 9.93
N GLY A 114 -8.73 3.34 10.83
CA GLY A 114 -9.00 3.27 12.27
C GLY A 114 -8.51 2.00 12.97
N HIS A 115 -7.59 1.26 12.36
CA HIS A 115 -7.02 -0.01 12.86
C HIS A 115 -5.54 0.14 13.28
N PRO A 116 -5.22 0.44 14.56
CA PRO A 116 -3.84 0.55 15.02
C PRO A 116 -2.98 -0.70 14.78
N GLU A 117 -3.60 -1.87 14.91
CA GLU A 117 -2.98 -3.16 14.66
C GLU A 117 -2.64 -3.41 13.18
N LEU A 118 -3.21 -2.61 12.27
CA LEU A 118 -2.96 -2.64 10.82
C LEU A 118 -2.14 -1.42 10.34
N GLY A 119 -1.51 -0.69 11.26
CA GLY A 119 -0.56 0.37 10.94
C GLY A 119 -1.08 1.81 11.07
N ALA A 120 -2.34 2.01 11.51
CA ALA A 120 -2.78 3.33 11.91
C ALA A 120 -2.05 3.76 13.20
N PRO A 121 -1.72 5.04 13.40
CA PRO A 121 -1.11 5.50 14.64
C PRO A 121 -2.07 5.43 15.83
N ASP A 122 -3.36 5.67 15.59
CA ASP A 122 -4.42 5.73 16.60
C ASP A 122 -5.73 5.16 16.03
N THR A 123 -6.64 4.78 16.94
CA THR A 123 -8.03 4.46 16.57
C THR A 123 -8.72 5.71 16.02
N ALA A 124 -9.51 5.53 14.96
CA ALA A 124 -10.25 6.63 14.35
C ALA A 124 -11.36 7.15 15.28
N ARG A 125 -11.76 8.42 15.08
CA ARG A 125 -12.72 9.10 15.96
C ARG A 125 -13.73 9.92 15.19
N VAL A 126 -14.98 9.80 15.58
CA VAL A 126 -16.04 10.70 15.17
C VAL A 126 -16.39 11.63 16.32
N GLN A 127 -16.52 12.92 16.02
CA GLN A 127 -17.10 13.93 16.89
C GLN A 127 -18.51 14.22 16.40
N LEU A 128 -19.50 14.09 17.28
CA LEU A 128 -20.88 14.50 17.03
C LEU A 128 -21.09 15.86 17.68
N THR A 129 -21.53 16.86 16.92
CA THR A 129 -21.81 18.21 17.44
C THR A 129 -23.32 18.47 17.40
N PRO A 130 -23.98 18.61 18.57
CA PRO A 130 -25.38 19.03 18.59
C PRO A 130 -25.54 20.46 18.05
N VAL A 131 -26.54 20.64 17.21
CA VAL A 131 -26.92 21.92 16.60
C VAL A 131 -28.35 22.29 17.03
N ALA A 132 -28.76 23.53 16.75
CA ALA A 132 -30.10 24.00 17.06
C ALA A 132 -31.19 23.12 16.39
N GLY A 133 -32.35 23.01 17.05
CA GLY A 133 -33.47 22.25 16.50
C GLY A 133 -33.34 20.72 16.60
N GLY A 134 -32.34 20.21 17.33
CA GLY A 134 -32.12 18.76 17.49
C GLY A 134 -31.34 18.13 16.34
N LEU A 135 -30.78 18.95 15.45
CA LEU A 135 -29.87 18.51 14.39
C LEU A 135 -28.48 18.22 14.94
N VAL A 136 -27.69 17.51 14.16
CA VAL A 136 -26.30 17.17 14.47
C VAL A 136 -25.45 17.34 13.21
N ASP A 137 -24.21 17.79 13.38
CA ASP A 137 -23.14 17.60 12.38
C ASP A 137 -22.10 16.61 12.93
N THR A 138 -21.27 16.07 12.04
CA THR A 138 -20.23 15.12 12.42
C THR A 138 -18.92 15.40 11.71
N THR A 139 -17.82 15.27 12.46
CA THR A 139 -16.45 15.28 11.92
C THR A 139 -15.80 13.94 12.20
N TRP A 140 -15.32 13.28 11.16
CA TRP A 140 -14.68 11.96 11.20
C TRP A 140 -13.20 12.11 10.88
N LEU A 141 -12.35 11.57 11.73
CA LEU A 141 -10.91 11.58 11.55
C LEU A 141 -10.38 10.15 11.56
N ALA A 142 -9.73 9.73 10.48
CA ALA A 142 -9.17 8.38 10.37
C ALA A 142 -7.87 8.35 9.55
N THR A 143 -6.91 7.54 9.98
CA THR A 143 -5.77 7.19 9.11
C THR A 143 -6.15 5.99 8.25
N PHE A 144 -5.92 6.10 6.95
CA PHE A 144 -6.11 5.03 5.97
C PHE A 144 -4.78 4.33 5.68
N ASN A 145 -4.78 3.00 5.69
CA ASN A 145 -3.62 2.17 5.39
C ASN A 145 -3.96 1.16 4.29
N PRO A 146 -3.16 1.05 3.22
CA PRO A 146 -3.41 0.05 2.17
C PRO A 146 -3.40 -1.37 2.70
N VAL A 147 -4.26 -2.21 2.13
CA VAL A 147 -4.13 -3.66 2.24
C VAL A 147 -3.01 -4.10 1.28
N PRO A 148 -1.86 -4.60 1.75
CA PRO A 148 -0.74 -4.91 0.86
C PRO A 148 -1.12 -5.94 -0.21
N GLY A 149 -0.88 -5.63 -1.49
CA GLY A 149 -1.15 -6.52 -2.62
C GLY A 149 -2.62 -6.66 -3.03
N SER A 150 -3.55 -5.88 -2.46
CA SER A 150 -4.96 -5.87 -2.91
C SER A 150 -5.21 -4.99 -4.13
N GLY A 151 -4.31 -4.05 -4.41
CA GLY A 151 -4.49 -3.07 -5.46
C GLY A 151 -4.45 -3.67 -6.86
N THR A 152 -5.03 -2.95 -7.82
CA THR A 152 -4.97 -3.30 -9.25
C THR A 152 -4.51 -2.09 -10.07
N GLY A 153 -4.20 -2.30 -11.36
CA GLY A 153 -3.77 -1.21 -12.26
C GLY A 153 -2.53 -0.48 -11.73
N LYS A 154 -2.62 0.86 -11.61
CA LYS A 154 -1.56 1.71 -11.04
C LYS A 154 -1.22 1.36 -9.59
N PHE A 155 -2.11 0.69 -8.86
CA PHE A 155 -1.96 0.32 -7.46
C PHE A 155 -1.53 -1.13 -7.23
N ALA A 156 -1.26 -1.90 -8.29
CA ALA A 156 -0.95 -3.33 -8.20
C ALA A 156 0.23 -3.68 -7.28
N ASN A 157 1.19 -2.75 -7.16
CA ASN A 157 2.41 -2.95 -6.37
C ASN A 157 2.44 -2.14 -5.08
N VAL A 158 1.28 -1.64 -4.62
CA VAL A 158 1.18 -0.98 -3.31
C VAL A 158 1.37 -2.04 -2.21
N THR A 159 2.33 -1.76 -1.34
CA THR A 159 2.72 -2.65 -0.22
C THR A 159 2.58 -1.99 1.14
N GLY A 160 2.31 -0.69 1.18
CA GLY A 160 2.14 0.07 2.40
C GLY A 160 1.81 1.53 2.08
N GLY A 161 1.75 2.34 3.12
CA GLY A 161 1.39 3.75 3.02
C GLY A 161 0.46 4.18 4.14
N ALA A 162 0.26 5.48 4.22
CA ALA A 162 -0.70 6.08 5.12
C ALA A 162 -1.09 7.48 4.65
N PHE A 163 -2.34 7.86 4.88
CA PHE A 163 -2.77 9.26 4.86
C PHE A 163 -3.87 9.50 5.90
N LEU A 164 -3.93 10.72 6.42
CA LEU A 164 -4.94 11.16 7.38
C LEU A 164 -6.13 11.77 6.63
N MET A 165 -7.30 11.23 6.87
CA MET A 165 -8.57 11.67 6.28
C MET A 165 -9.40 12.45 7.31
N THR A 166 -10.01 13.54 6.85
CA THR A 166 -11.10 14.25 7.54
C THR A 166 -12.35 14.25 6.67
N ALA A 167 -13.48 13.77 7.22
CA ALA A 167 -14.79 13.83 6.58
C ALA A 167 -15.78 14.59 7.46
N GLU A 168 -16.66 15.37 6.83
CA GLU A 168 -17.61 16.25 7.49
C GLU A 168 -18.99 16.11 6.84
N THR A 169 -20.03 16.07 7.67
CA THR A 169 -21.43 16.16 7.22
C THR A 169 -21.93 17.59 7.37
N ASP A 170 -22.90 17.98 6.54
CA ASP A 170 -23.78 19.10 6.87
C ASP A 170 -24.68 18.75 8.07
N GLU A 171 -25.43 19.71 8.60
CA GLU A 171 -26.42 19.47 9.66
C GLU A 171 -27.51 18.49 9.18
N PHE A 172 -27.78 17.45 9.96
CA PHE A 172 -28.81 16.45 9.65
C PHE A 172 -29.65 16.05 10.88
N ASP A 173 -30.85 15.53 10.64
CA ASP A 173 -31.65 14.88 11.68
C ASP A 173 -30.97 13.54 12.03
N PRO A 174 -30.65 13.22 13.30
CA PRO A 174 -30.03 11.96 13.68
C PRO A 174 -30.75 10.69 13.19
N ALA A 175 -32.05 10.77 12.86
CA ALA A 175 -32.83 9.68 12.28
C ALA A 175 -32.80 9.64 10.73
N ALA A 176 -32.13 10.59 10.09
CA ALA A 176 -32.00 10.65 8.65
C ALA A 176 -31.21 9.47 8.10
N THR A 177 -31.53 9.12 6.86
CA THR A 177 -30.78 8.15 6.06
C THR A 177 -30.13 8.84 4.87
N ASN A 178 -29.08 8.22 4.31
CA ASN A 178 -28.30 8.77 3.20
C ASN A 178 -27.74 10.15 3.52
N ILE A 179 -27.13 10.28 4.70
CA ILE A 179 -26.58 11.54 5.20
C ILE A 179 -25.40 11.93 4.29
N PRO A 180 -25.46 13.10 3.63
CA PRO A 180 -24.38 13.54 2.76
C PRO A 180 -23.15 13.92 3.58
N TYR A 181 -21.97 13.63 3.04
CA TYR A 181 -20.72 14.10 3.60
C TYR A 181 -19.74 14.47 2.49
N SER A 182 -18.78 15.33 2.84
CA SER A 182 -17.62 15.64 2.03
C SER A 182 -16.36 15.25 2.79
N TRP A 183 -15.26 15.04 2.07
CA TRP A 183 -14.01 14.67 2.73
C TRP A 183 -12.78 15.06 1.92
N SER A 184 -11.65 15.14 2.62
CA SER A 184 -10.32 15.39 2.06
C SER A 184 -9.26 14.74 2.94
N SER A 185 -8.02 14.73 2.46
CA SER A 185 -6.88 14.24 3.25
C SER A 185 -5.75 15.26 3.29
N ASP A 186 -4.93 15.14 4.34
CA ASP A 186 -3.57 15.64 4.30
C ASP A 186 -2.76 14.87 3.25
N VAL A 187 -1.63 15.43 2.83
CA VAL A 187 -0.70 14.73 1.95
C VAL A 187 -0.05 13.59 2.75
N GLY A 188 -0.31 12.36 2.31
CA GLY A 188 0.35 11.15 2.80
C GLY A 188 1.21 10.52 1.71
N PHE A 189 1.35 9.20 1.76
CA PHE A 189 2.13 8.44 0.79
C PHE A 189 1.62 7.02 0.60
N LEU A 190 1.94 6.44 -0.55
CA LEU A 190 1.82 5.01 -0.84
C LEU A 190 3.21 4.44 -1.14
N THR A 191 3.51 3.29 -0.54
CA THR A 191 4.79 2.58 -0.71
C THR A 191 4.64 1.52 -1.80
N PHE A 192 5.45 1.64 -2.85
CA PHE A 192 5.47 0.71 -3.98
C PHE A 192 6.70 -0.20 -3.92
N VAL A 193 6.51 -1.46 -4.32
CA VAL A 193 7.61 -2.31 -4.76
C VAL A 193 7.78 -2.11 -6.26
N PRO A 194 8.96 -1.69 -6.75
CA PRO A 194 9.20 -1.56 -8.17
C PRO A 194 8.98 -2.91 -8.84
N GLU A 195 8.30 -2.91 -9.98
CA GLU A 195 8.34 -4.05 -10.89
C GLU A 195 9.82 -4.42 -11.13
N PRO A 196 10.19 -5.72 -11.08
CA PRO A 196 11.53 -6.14 -11.44
C PRO A 196 11.75 -5.73 -12.89
N SER A 197 12.42 -4.59 -13.05
CA SER A 197 12.65 -4.00 -14.36
C SER A 197 13.31 -5.06 -15.24
N SER A 198 12.75 -5.29 -16.43
CA SER A 198 13.20 -6.30 -17.40
C SER A 198 14.71 -6.22 -17.72
N LEU A 199 15.35 -5.11 -17.36
CA LEU A 199 16.80 -4.90 -17.42
C LEU A 199 17.61 -5.84 -16.51
N ALA A 200 17.07 -6.26 -15.35
CA ALA A 200 17.77 -7.21 -14.47
C ALA A 200 17.80 -8.64 -15.04
N MET A 201 16.92 -8.97 -15.99
CA MET A 201 16.91 -10.28 -16.68
C MET A 201 17.93 -10.36 -17.83
N CYS A 202 18.51 -9.23 -18.26
CA CYS A 202 19.47 -9.22 -19.38
C CYS A 202 20.93 -9.54 -18.97
N SER A 203 21.25 -9.66 -17.68
CA SER A 203 22.65 -9.72 -17.22
C SER A 203 23.26 -11.11 -17.11
N VAL A 204 22.54 -12.20 -17.39
CA VAL A 204 23.07 -13.58 -17.29
C VAL A 204 23.11 -14.28 -18.64
N ILE A 205 23.80 -13.67 -19.61
CA ILE A 205 24.44 -14.44 -20.67
C ILE A 205 25.93 -14.38 -20.37
N VAL A 206 26.40 -15.28 -19.51
CA VAL A 206 27.83 -15.58 -19.42
C VAL A 206 28.17 -16.37 -20.67
N PRO A 207 28.94 -15.84 -21.64
CA PRO A 207 29.41 -16.66 -22.73
C PRO A 207 30.41 -17.66 -22.14
N ALA A 208 29.98 -18.91 -22.01
CA ALA A 208 30.86 -20.04 -21.73
C ALA A 208 31.77 -20.27 -22.95
N PHE A 209 32.79 -19.43 -23.12
CA PHE A 209 33.92 -19.74 -24.00
C PHE A 209 34.78 -20.80 -23.31
N ILE A 210 34.32 -22.05 -23.35
CA ILE A 210 35.15 -23.21 -23.08
C ILE A 210 36.16 -23.30 -24.22
N ARG A 211 37.36 -22.78 -23.95
CA ARG A 211 38.52 -22.88 -24.83
C ARG A 211 38.97 -24.35 -24.85
N LEU A 212 38.41 -25.15 -25.75
CA LEU A 212 38.88 -26.51 -26.03
C LEU A 212 40.33 -26.44 -26.54
N SER A 213 41.30 -26.64 -25.65
CA SER A 213 42.70 -26.78 -26.02
C SER A 213 42.88 -28.08 -26.81
N ARG A 214 43.12 -27.97 -28.12
CA ARG A 214 43.53 -29.10 -28.96
C ARG A 214 44.92 -29.57 -28.51
N ARG A 215 45.01 -30.72 -27.85
CA ARG A 215 46.28 -31.47 -27.73
C ARG A 215 46.64 -32.02 -29.12
N ARG A 216 47.73 -31.53 -29.71
CA ARG A 216 48.38 -32.19 -30.86
C ARG A 216 49.12 -33.41 -30.34
N HIS A 217 48.79 -34.59 -30.85
CA HIS A 217 49.61 -35.79 -30.73
C HIS A 217 50.78 -35.68 -31.72
N VAL A 218 52.01 -35.84 -31.22
CA VAL A 218 53.22 -36.02 -32.02
C VAL A 218 53.51 -37.52 -32.02
N MET A 219 53.63 -38.13 -33.21
CA MET A 219 54.09 -39.53 -33.33
C MET A 219 55.63 -39.57 -33.33
N PRO A 220 56.25 -40.58 -32.69
CA PRO A 220 57.67 -40.82 -32.83
C PRO A 220 57.99 -41.59 -34.12
N VAL A 221 59.20 -41.33 -34.63
CA VAL A 221 59.86 -41.99 -35.78
C VAL A 221 60.40 -43.34 -35.38
#